data_AF-A0A849P9A9-F1
#
_entry.id   AF-A0A849P9A9-F1
#
_cell.length_a   1.000
_cell.length_b   1.000
_cell.length_c   1.000
_cell.angle_alpha   90.00
_cell.angle_beta   90.00
_cell.angle_gamma   90.00
#
_symmetry.space_group_name_H-M   'P 1'
#
loop_
_entity.id
_entity.type
_entity.pdbx_description
1 polymer ?
#
loop_
_entity_poly.entity_id
_entity_poly.type
_entity_poly.pdbx_seq_one_letter_code
_entity_poly.pdbx_strand_id
1 'polypeptide(L)'
;NPINSKTANITQKSRDGKGGIPIGQDFRDNSKKKVNSASRGDIVRTPTSHPDDFTKQKGKQGFKNKYTGEIWEKSGSKHSDKDGEWKVGLGKDEPYENRKITIGVDDGKIIKIDRK
;
A
#
# COMPACT_ATOMS: atom_id res chain seq x y z
N ASN A 1 -4.02 -27.02 29.12
CA ASN A 1 -3.79 -26.45 27.78
C ASN A 1 -4.85 -25.40 27.51
N PRO A 2 -4.44 -24.13 27.38
CA PRO A 2 -4.33 -23.59 26.03
C PRO A 2 -3.03 -22.80 25.81
N ILE A 3 -2.37 -23.07 24.68
CA ILE A 3 -1.24 -22.27 24.19
C ILE A 3 -1.83 -21.02 23.53
N ASN A 4 -1.72 -19.89 24.22
CA ASN A 4 -1.99 -18.56 23.69
C ASN A 4 -0.78 -18.15 22.84
N SER A 5 -0.83 -18.42 21.53
CA SER A 5 0.19 -17.94 20.59
C SER A 5 -0.03 -16.46 20.31
N LYS A 6 0.47 -15.61 21.22
CA LYS A 6 0.88 -14.24 20.88
C LYS A 6 2.06 -14.34 19.92
N THR A 7 1.80 -14.28 18.61
CA THR A 7 2.86 -14.07 17.62
C THR A 7 3.42 -12.67 17.83
N ALA A 8 4.56 -12.61 18.50
CA ALA A 8 5.33 -11.39 18.67
C ALA A 8 5.87 -10.95 17.29
N ASN A 9 5.45 -9.79 16.81
CA ASN A 9 6.11 -9.12 15.69
C ASN A 9 7.47 -8.61 16.19
N ILE A 10 8.49 -9.44 16.02
CA ILE A 10 9.88 -9.12 16.34
C ILE A 10 10.30 -7.95 15.45
N THR A 11 10.38 -6.76 16.04
CA THR A 11 11.03 -5.60 15.42
C THR A 11 12.53 -5.76 15.57
N GLN A 12 13.21 -6.27 14.55
CA GLN A 12 14.66 -6.13 14.44
C GLN A 12 14.96 -4.74 13.84
N LYS A 13 15.30 -3.79 14.73
CA LYS A 13 16.09 -2.62 14.36
C LYS A 13 17.53 -3.08 14.11
N SER A 14 17.89 -3.44 12.89
CA SER A 14 19.30 -3.44 12.48
C SER A 14 19.66 -2.04 11.99
N ARG A 15 20.49 -1.35 12.77
CA ARG A 15 21.27 -0.20 12.32
C ARG A 15 22.62 -0.75 11.89
N ASP A 16 22.88 -0.85 10.60
CA ASP A 16 24.24 -0.99 10.08
C ASP A 16 24.44 -0.13 8.84
N GLY A 17 25.42 0.77 8.93
CA GLY A 17 25.82 1.65 7.85
C GLY A 17 26.52 0.88 6.75
N LYS A 18 25.91 0.87 5.56
CA LYS A 18 26.50 0.80 4.21
C LYS A 18 25.37 0.50 3.21
N GLY A 19 24.92 1.51 2.47
CA GLY A 19 24.19 1.34 1.18
C GLY A 19 23.00 0.37 1.11
N GLY A 20 22.31 0.08 2.21
CA GLY A 20 21.16 -0.82 2.23
C GLY A 20 19.90 -0.11 1.72
N ILE A 21 19.27 -0.65 0.68
CA ILE A 21 17.90 -0.28 0.31
C ILE A 21 17.04 -0.44 1.57
N PRO A 22 16.24 0.56 1.99
CA PRO A 22 15.37 0.40 3.14
C PRO A 22 14.47 -0.81 2.89
N ILE A 23 14.67 -1.85 3.69
CA ILE A 23 13.80 -3.02 3.74
C ILE A 23 12.48 -2.53 4.32
N GLY A 24 11.52 -2.27 3.45
CA GLY A 24 10.18 -1.88 3.85
C GLY A 24 9.51 -3.00 4.64
N GLN A 25 8.52 -2.62 5.44
CA GLN A 25 7.76 -3.57 6.25
C GLN A 25 6.61 -4.16 5.45
N ASP A 26 6.26 -5.42 5.71
CA ASP A 26 5.06 -6.05 5.14
C ASP A 26 3.86 -5.83 6.06
N PHE A 27 2.84 -5.14 5.55
CA PHE A 27 1.58 -4.87 6.24
C PHE A 27 0.40 -5.63 5.64
N ARG A 28 0.62 -6.68 4.84
CA ARG A 28 -0.47 -7.52 4.30
C ARG A 28 -1.27 -8.23 5.39
N ASP A 29 -0.77 -8.37 6.61
CA ASP A 29 -1.58 -8.88 7.73
C ASP A 29 -2.39 -7.79 8.46
N ASN A 30 -2.24 -6.52 8.09
CA ASN A 30 -2.91 -5.38 8.72
C ASN A 30 -3.84 -4.65 7.74
N SER A 31 -5.11 -5.08 7.70
CA SER A 31 -6.15 -4.49 6.84
C SER A 31 -6.45 -3.01 7.12
N LYS A 32 -6.11 -2.51 8.31
CA LYS A 32 -6.34 -1.12 8.73
C LYS A 32 -5.13 -0.21 8.51
N LYS A 33 -4.02 -0.74 7.99
CA LYS A 33 -2.83 0.08 7.69
C LYS A 33 -3.17 1.10 6.60
N LYS A 34 -3.14 2.38 6.96
CA LYS A 34 -3.27 3.49 6.01
C LYS A 34 -2.01 3.63 5.17
N VAL A 35 -2.16 3.63 3.85
CA VAL A 35 -1.05 3.84 2.92
C VAL A 35 -0.44 5.22 3.10
N ASN A 36 -1.24 6.25 3.39
CA ASN A 36 -0.73 7.59 3.66
C ASN A 36 0.29 7.65 4.82
N SER A 37 0.21 6.70 5.76
CA SER A 37 1.15 6.57 6.90
C SER A 37 2.34 5.64 6.63
N ALA A 38 2.44 5.07 5.43
CA ALA A 38 3.49 4.13 5.06
C ALA A 38 4.66 4.84 4.37
N SER A 39 5.77 4.13 4.26
CA SER A 39 7.01 4.59 3.66
C SER A 39 7.29 3.89 2.35
N ARG A 40 8.14 4.49 1.51
CA ARG A 40 8.60 3.86 0.27
C ARG A 40 9.28 2.53 0.60
N GLY A 41 8.91 1.48 -0.13
CA GLY A 41 9.40 0.13 0.07
C GLY A 41 8.48 -0.74 0.93
N ASP A 42 7.59 -0.16 1.73
CA ASP A 42 6.60 -0.94 2.50
C ASP A 42 5.65 -1.68 1.54
N ILE A 43 5.14 -2.81 2.00
CA ILE A 43 4.19 -3.63 1.27
C ILE A 43 2.83 -3.55 1.94
N VAL A 44 1.77 -3.33 1.16
CA VAL A 44 0.41 -3.16 1.67
C VAL A 44 -0.58 -4.02 0.88
N ARG A 45 -1.79 -4.19 1.44
CA ARG A 45 -2.91 -4.79 0.71
C ARG A 45 -3.35 -3.89 -0.44
N THR A 46 -3.69 -4.50 -1.56
CA THR A 46 -4.13 -3.83 -2.80
C THR A 46 -5.46 -4.42 -3.28
N PRO A 47 -6.20 -3.75 -4.19
CA PRO A 47 -7.39 -4.33 -4.79
C PRO A 47 -7.13 -5.66 -5.53
N THR A 48 -5.91 -5.90 -5.99
CA THR A 48 -5.52 -7.17 -6.63
C THR A 48 -5.30 -8.29 -5.61
N SER A 49 -4.57 -8.01 -4.53
CA SER A 49 -4.20 -9.03 -3.54
C SER A 49 -5.32 -9.36 -2.55
N HIS A 50 -6.15 -8.37 -2.21
CA HIS A 50 -7.21 -8.50 -1.21
C HIS A 50 -8.49 -7.82 -1.71
N PRO A 51 -9.11 -8.28 -2.81
CA PRO A 51 -10.25 -7.61 -3.45
C PRO A 51 -11.43 -7.39 -2.49
N ASP A 52 -11.63 -8.29 -1.53
CA ASP A 52 -12.70 -8.19 -0.52
C ASP A 52 -12.53 -7.00 0.43
N ASP A 53 -11.34 -6.42 0.55
CA ASP A 53 -11.09 -5.24 1.37
C ASP A 53 -11.51 -3.94 0.64
N PHE A 54 -11.93 -4.04 -0.63
CA PHE A 54 -12.22 -2.90 -1.49
C PHE A 54 -13.62 -2.96 -2.08
N THR A 55 -14.21 -1.78 -2.30
CA THR A 55 -15.49 -1.62 -2.99
C THR A 55 -15.30 -0.75 -4.21
N LYS A 56 -15.70 -1.24 -5.39
CA LYS A 56 -15.69 -0.45 -6.62
C LYS A 56 -16.63 0.75 -6.48
N GLN A 57 -16.15 1.95 -6.82
CA GLN A 57 -16.98 3.15 -6.80
C GLN A 57 -17.89 3.19 -8.03
N LYS A 58 -19.19 3.43 -7.83
CA LYS A 58 -20.16 3.52 -8.93
C LYS A 58 -19.83 4.73 -9.81
N GLY A 59 -19.80 4.53 -11.13
CA GLY A 59 -19.56 5.59 -12.12
C GLY A 59 -18.13 6.11 -12.19
N LYS A 60 -17.17 5.48 -11.48
CA LYS A 60 -15.75 5.87 -11.47
C LYS A 60 -14.85 4.66 -11.72
N GLN A 61 -13.60 4.90 -12.13
CA GLN A 61 -12.60 3.85 -12.29
C GLN A 61 -11.94 3.43 -10.95
N GLY A 62 -12.31 4.09 -9.84
CA GLY A 62 -11.73 3.88 -8.53
C GLY A 62 -12.37 2.80 -7.66
N PHE A 63 -11.59 2.35 -6.69
CA PHE A 63 -11.95 1.46 -5.60
C PHE A 63 -11.76 2.20 -4.28
N LYS A 64 -12.62 1.96 -3.31
CA LYS A 64 -12.48 2.47 -1.96
C LYS A 64 -12.11 1.35 -1.01
N ASN A 65 -11.03 1.50 -0.25
CA ASN A 65 -10.70 0.59 0.84
C ASN A 65 -11.76 0.71 1.95
N LYS A 66 -12.37 -0.41 2.34
CA LYS A 66 -13.47 -0.47 3.32
C LYS A 66 -13.04 -0.05 4.73
N TYR A 67 -11.77 -0.27 5.09
CA TYR A 67 -11.25 0.00 6.44
C TYR A 67 -10.62 1.38 6.58
N THR A 68 -9.84 1.82 5.59
CA THR A 68 -9.11 3.10 5.66
C THR A 68 -9.88 4.25 5.03
N GLY A 69 -10.79 3.94 4.10
CA GLY A 69 -11.52 4.90 3.29
C GLY A 69 -10.69 5.54 2.17
N GLU A 70 -9.44 5.09 1.96
CA GLU A 70 -8.56 5.56 0.89
C GLU A 70 -9.13 5.17 -0.48
N ILE A 71 -8.95 6.06 -1.46
CA ILE A 71 -9.40 5.86 -2.85
C ILE A 71 -8.22 5.41 -3.71
N TRP A 72 -8.45 4.37 -4.49
CA TRP A 72 -7.46 3.63 -5.26
C TRP A 72 -7.89 3.58 -6.71
N GLU A 73 -7.01 3.92 -7.62
CA GLU A 73 -7.25 3.83 -9.06
C GLU A 73 -6.15 3.03 -9.73
N LYS A 74 -6.53 2.18 -10.68
CA LYS A 74 -5.54 1.47 -11.48
C LYS A 74 -4.93 2.47 -12.46
N SER A 75 -3.61 2.54 -12.51
CA SER A 75 -2.93 3.39 -13.47
C SER A 75 -3.15 2.84 -14.88
N GLY A 76 -3.53 3.74 -15.81
CA GLY A 76 -3.64 3.41 -17.22
C GLY A 76 -2.30 3.28 -17.94
N SER A 77 -1.20 3.66 -17.29
CA SER A 77 0.15 3.60 -17.84
C SER A 77 1.07 2.70 -16.99
N LYS A 78 2.03 2.06 -17.67
CA LYS A 78 3.02 1.16 -17.06
C LYS A 78 4.39 1.84 -17.12
N HIS A 79 4.71 2.65 -16.12
CA HIS A 79 5.97 3.42 -16.13
C HIS A 79 7.05 2.86 -15.19
N SER A 80 6.66 2.25 -14.06
CA SER A 80 7.58 1.87 -12.99
C SER A 80 7.47 0.40 -12.57
N ASP A 81 6.38 -0.28 -12.93
CA ASP A 81 6.14 -1.70 -12.63
C ASP A 81 5.57 -2.44 -13.86
N LYS A 82 6.01 -3.69 -14.08
CA LYS A 82 5.72 -4.44 -15.32
C LYS A 82 4.24 -4.82 -15.45
N ASP A 83 3.61 -5.14 -14.32
CA ASP A 83 2.22 -5.60 -14.27
C ASP A 83 1.21 -4.46 -14.07
N GLY A 84 1.73 -3.26 -13.81
CA GLY A 84 0.98 -2.01 -13.70
C GLY A 84 1.05 -1.45 -12.28
N GLU A 85 0.36 -0.33 -12.08
CA GLU A 85 0.45 0.41 -10.82
C GLU A 85 -0.93 0.72 -10.26
N TRP A 86 -1.03 0.75 -8.94
CA TRP A 86 -2.12 1.41 -8.23
C TRP A 86 -1.70 2.83 -7.86
N LYS A 87 -2.61 3.78 -8.06
CA LYS A 87 -2.51 5.15 -7.55
C LYS A 87 -3.47 5.29 -6.38
N VAL A 88 -2.97 5.78 -5.25
CA VAL A 88 -3.76 5.97 -4.04
C VAL A 88 -3.78 7.44 -3.69
N GLY A 89 -4.97 7.99 -3.48
CA GLY A 89 -5.13 9.36 -3.03
C GLY A 89 -4.67 9.55 -1.60
N LEU A 90 -4.28 10.78 -1.26
CA LEU A 90 -3.86 11.12 0.10
C LEU A 90 -5.10 11.29 1.00
N GLY A 91 -5.24 10.43 2.01
CA GLY A 91 -6.39 10.51 2.91
C GLY A 91 -7.63 9.85 2.32
N LYS A 92 -8.71 10.60 2.08
CA LYS A 92 -9.95 10.08 1.47
C LYS A 92 -10.24 10.70 0.09
N ASP A 93 -9.27 11.46 -0.43
CA ASP A 93 -9.36 12.11 -1.73
C ASP A 93 -9.00 11.11 -2.84
N GLU A 94 -9.35 11.44 -4.07
CA GLU A 94 -8.91 10.72 -5.27
C GLU A 94 -7.41 10.96 -5.52
N PRO A 95 -6.69 10.00 -6.14
CA PRO A 95 -5.30 10.22 -6.55
C PRO A 95 -5.21 11.35 -7.57
N TYR A 96 -4.32 12.32 -7.33
CA TYR A 96 -4.06 13.43 -8.24
C TYR A 96 -2.58 13.47 -8.66
N GLU A 97 -2.26 14.11 -9.80
CA GLU A 97 -0.96 14.00 -10.46
C GLU A 97 0.25 14.25 -9.53
N ASN A 98 0.19 15.23 -8.65
CA ASN A 98 1.26 15.57 -7.69
C ASN A 98 0.91 15.18 -6.24
N ARG A 99 -0.23 14.53 -6.01
CA ARG A 99 -0.74 14.17 -4.69
C ARG A 99 -1.30 12.75 -4.69
N LYS A 100 -0.39 11.78 -4.71
CA LYS A 100 -0.70 10.36 -4.77
C LYS A 100 0.42 9.48 -4.26
N ILE A 101 0.10 8.25 -3.91
CA ILE A 101 1.05 7.19 -3.64
C ILE A 101 0.96 6.17 -4.77
N THR A 102 2.11 5.74 -5.29
CA THR A 102 2.20 4.74 -6.37
C THR A 102 2.66 3.42 -5.80
N ILE A 103 1.94 2.35 -6.13
CA ILE A 103 2.13 1.01 -5.59
C ILE A 103 2.19 0.01 -6.75
N GLY A 104 3.10 -0.96 -6.70
CA GLY A 104 3.16 -2.05 -7.68
C GLY A 104 1.91 -2.93 -7.61
N VAL A 105 1.39 -3.37 -8.76
CA VAL A 105 0.22 -4.25 -8.80
C VAL A 105 0.58 -5.67 -8.35
N ASP A 106 1.76 -6.15 -8.72
CA ASP A 106 2.22 -7.52 -8.48
C ASP A 106 2.50 -7.77 -6.98
N ASP A 107 3.36 -6.94 -6.38
CA ASP A 107 3.83 -7.14 -5.01
C ASP A 107 3.13 -6.24 -3.98
N GLY A 108 2.37 -5.22 -4.38
CA GLY A 108 1.78 -4.26 -3.44
C GLY A 108 2.81 -3.37 -2.74
N LYS A 109 4.02 -3.26 -3.28
CA LYS A 109 5.09 -2.43 -2.74
C LYS A 109 4.90 -0.96 -3.08
N ILE A 110 5.15 -0.08 -2.12
CA ILE A 110 5.12 1.36 -2.33
C ILE A 110 6.36 1.79 -3.11
N ILE A 111 6.15 2.23 -4.35
CA ILE A 111 7.20 2.65 -5.29
C ILE A 111 7.53 4.12 -5.12
N LYS A 112 6.51 4.98 -4.96
CA LYS A 112 6.65 6.44 -4.93
C LYS A 112 5.58 7.09 -4.04
N ILE A 113 5.94 8.19 -3.39
CA ILE A 113 5.02 9.02 -2.59
C ILE A 113 5.16 10.47 -3.06
N ASP A 114 4.11 11.02 -3.65
CA ASP A 114 3.99 12.41 -4.09
C ASP A 114 3.05 13.17 -3.14
N ARG A 115 3.55 14.22 -2.48
CA ARG A 115 2.79 15.00 -1.46
C ARG A 115 2.67 16.50 -1.74
N LYS A 116 3.24 17.00 -2.84
CA LYS A 116 3.29 18.41 -3.21
C LYS A 116 3.21 18.57 -4.72
#